data_AF-A0A132A8N7-F1
#
_entry.id   AF-A0A132A8N7-F1
#
_cell.length_a   1.000
_cell.length_b   1.000
_cell.length_c   1.000
_cell.angle_alpha   90.00
_cell.angle_beta   90.00
_cell.angle_gamma   90.00
#
_symmetry.space_group_name_H-M   'P 1'
#
loop_
_entity.id
_entity.type
_entity.pdbx_description
1 polymer ?
#
loop_
_entity_poly.entity_id
_entity_poly.type
_entity_poly.pdbx_seq_one_letter_code
_entity_poly.pdbx_strand_id
1 'polypeptide(L)'
;MNRSIFKDHLFSQNDFEIDYDLIRKLSGGFALTKFDLKSNRQERRKFCIRLEICRLEWFKPMPGHEQFEGCIDFRDIQEIRLFKDEQELLDKNIDLDDLNFTTMNRNSDGESSTSSNETILISENDLLTETINSGLPWSPKINLKIENNVFFDQQQKLFIILYGKKFRLHKLCCIVDDHLHADRLKKLFENIKRIAEWAPYRSQVDILLQREFEEYSNDCHQCRTINLKDLKHCIQRNHFKLSSDQLKRLFYLINDNYSGHLEYDGFVYAKDSKKITINELMKFFHFEQKLRLTYEQTSQIIFRNSLDSLRHYESDPFFQRAEFVDYLFSKENSIWDQRFSEVCQDMTKPLNEYWIASSHNTYLSGDQFKSESSVECYIRCLRSGCLDCWDGPDGKPLIYHGRTLTTRIHFVDVILAIKHHAFEVSPYPVILSIENHCSIKQQKFMAKFMIEIFGDLLLTKPVCPTETCLPSPEQLKFKIIIKHKKRRIEDSFKIFRENELNEYQNSIKYGHLLMFNPSEKVRFSLRLLVVD
;
A
#
# COMPACT_ATOMS: atom_id res chain seq x y z
N MET A 1 -6.14 -31.20 17.76
CA MET A 1 -6.12 -29.76 18.09
C MET A 1 -5.22 -29.12 17.04
N ASN A 2 -5.75 -28.39 16.07
CA ASN A 2 -4.97 -27.95 14.89
C ASN A 2 -3.78 -27.08 15.33
N ARG A 3 -2.57 -27.59 15.12
CA ARG A 3 -1.32 -26.91 15.45
C ARG A 3 -0.89 -26.07 14.25
N SER A 4 -1.10 -24.75 14.32
CA SER A 4 -0.67 -23.84 13.26
C SER A 4 0.84 -23.56 13.37
N ILE A 5 1.58 -23.90 12.32
CA ILE A 5 3.04 -23.74 12.24
C ILE A 5 3.40 -22.27 12.28
N PHE A 6 2.62 -21.41 11.60
CA PHE A 6 2.83 -19.97 11.68
C PHE A 6 2.56 -19.39 13.07
N LYS A 7 1.54 -19.89 13.79
CA LYS A 7 1.23 -19.43 15.16
C LYS A 7 2.35 -19.78 16.14
N ASP A 8 2.86 -21.01 16.07
CA ASP A 8 4.02 -21.46 16.84
C ASP A 8 5.28 -20.64 16.47
N HIS A 9 5.51 -20.40 15.18
CA HIS A 9 6.62 -19.56 14.72
C HIS A 9 6.52 -18.13 15.28
N LEU A 10 5.34 -17.50 15.18
CA LEU A 10 5.11 -16.14 15.64
C LEU A 10 5.36 -15.98 17.15
N PHE A 11 4.94 -16.93 17.97
CA PHE A 11 5.21 -16.90 19.43
C PHE A 11 6.64 -17.33 19.82
N SER A 12 7.46 -17.82 18.90
CA SER A 12 8.90 -18.05 19.15
C SER A 12 9.79 -16.84 18.84
N GLN A 13 9.26 -15.77 18.22
CA GLN A 13 10.02 -14.58 17.83
C GLN A 13 10.22 -13.60 19.00
N ASN A 14 11.13 -13.93 19.91
CA ASN A 14 11.42 -13.13 21.13
C ASN A 14 11.92 -11.70 20.83
N ASP A 15 12.51 -11.44 19.67
CA ASP A 15 12.99 -10.11 19.25
C ASP A 15 11.87 -9.11 18.96
N PHE A 16 10.62 -9.59 18.88
CA PHE A 16 9.43 -8.76 18.67
C PHE A 16 8.63 -8.69 19.97
N GLU A 17 8.43 -7.49 20.49
CA GLU A 17 7.49 -7.26 21.60
C GLU A 17 6.05 -7.49 21.13
N ILE A 18 5.57 -8.73 21.27
CA ILE A 18 4.22 -9.14 20.92
C ILE A 18 3.28 -8.90 22.11
N ASP A 19 2.21 -8.13 21.86
CA ASP A 19 1.18 -7.83 22.85
C ASP A 19 0.18 -9.00 22.97
N TYR A 20 0.54 -10.01 23.77
CA TYR A 20 -0.27 -11.21 24.00
C TYR A 20 -1.69 -10.92 24.51
N ASP A 21 -1.86 -9.88 25.33
CA ASP A 21 -3.18 -9.47 25.83
C ASP A 21 -4.06 -8.87 24.73
N LEU A 22 -3.47 -8.06 23.85
CA LEU A 22 -4.19 -7.50 22.72
C LEU A 22 -4.49 -8.58 21.67
N ILE A 23 -3.59 -9.54 21.43
CA ILE A 23 -3.90 -10.74 20.64
C ILE A 23 -5.09 -11.50 21.24
N ARG A 24 -5.07 -11.79 22.55
CA ARG A 24 -6.16 -12.51 23.22
C ARG A 24 -7.51 -11.78 23.08
N LYS A 25 -7.53 -10.46 23.26
CA LYS A 25 -8.72 -9.62 23.03
C LYS A 25 -9.18 -9.68 21.57
N LEU A 26 -8.28 -9.54 20.61
CA LEU A 26 -8.58 -9.62 19.18
C LEU A 26 -9.04 -11.02 18.76
N SER A 27 -8.52 -12.11 19.33
CA SER A 27 -8.97 -13.47 19.00
C SER A 27 -10.35 -13.79 19.58
N GLY A 28 -10.73 -13.17 20.71
CA GLY A 28 -12.10 -13.21 21.23
C GLY A 28 -13.08 -12.27 20.51
N GLY A 29 -12.56 -11.36 19.68
CA GLY A 29 -13.32 -10.30 19.01
C GLY A 29 -13.26 -8.98 19.77
N PHE A 30 -12.58 -8.00 19.17
CA PHE A 30 -12.39 -6.66 19.72
C PHE A 30 -13.28 -5.66 18.97
N ALA A 31 -14.07 -4.87 19.67
CA ALA A 31 -14.96 -3.90 19.02
C ALA A 31 -14.21 -2.61 18.67
N LEU A 32 -14.23 -2.22 17.40
CA LEU A 32 -13.74 -0.93 16.90
C LEU A 32 -14.83 -0.22 16.09
N THR A 33 -14.75 1.11 16.03
CA THR A 33 -15.63 1.91 15.18
C THR A 33 -15.00 1.99 13.78
N LYS A 34 -15.58 1.31 12.80
CA LYS A 34 -15.17 1.45 11.40
C LYS A 34 -15.71 2.79 10.88
N PHE A 35 -14.87 3.55 10.20
CA PHE A 35 -15.22 4.87 9.67
C PHE A 35 -15.20 4.85 8.15
N ASP A 36 -16.34 5.15 7.53
CA ASP A 36 -16.42 5.47 6.10
C ASP A 36 -16.33 6.98 5.92
N LEU A 37 -15.14 7.44 5.55
CA LEU A 37 -14.85 8.85 5.30
C LEU A 37 -15.73 9.46 4.19
N LYS A 38 -16.24 8.67 3.23
CA LYS A 38 -17.06 9.19 2.11
C LYS A 38 -18.44 9.63 2.56
N SER A 39 -19.04 8.85 3.46
CA SER A 39 -20.39 9.06 3.96
C SER A 39 -20.42 9.66 5.36
N ASN A 40 -19.24 9.97 5.93
CA ASN A 40 -19.02 10.35 7.33
C ASN A 40 -19.71 9.38 8.32
N ARG A 41 -19.82 8.10 7.96
CA ARG A 41 -20.52 7.08 8.77
C ARG A 41 -19.56 6.36 9.70
N GLN A 42 -19.88 6.42 10.98
CA GLN A 42 -19.21 5.67 12.03
C GLN A 42 -20.06 4.46 12.40
N GLU A 43 -19.55 3.25 12.20
CA GLU A 43 -20.29 2.03 12.49
C GLU A 43 -19.44 1.04 13.29
N ARG A 44 -19.95 0.61 14.45
CA ARG A 44 -19.24 -0.35 15.30
C ARG A 44 -19.16 -1.72 14.62
N ARG A 45 -17.98 -2.33 14.66
CA ARG A 45 -17.68 -3.66 14.10
C ARG A 45 -16.86 -4.47 15.09
N LYS A 46 -17.05 -5.79 15.05
CA LYS A 46 -16.19 -6.73 15.78
C LYS A 46 -15.04 -7.13 14.88
N PHE A 47 -13.82 -6.88 15.31
CA PHE A 47 -12.59 -7.26 14.64
C PHE A 47 -11.99 -8.50 15.30
N CYS A 48 -11.70 -9.52 14.51
CA CYS A 48 -11.15 -10.78 14.95
C CYS A 48 -9.76 -11.00 14.33
N ILE A 49 -8.76 -11.32 15.15
CA ILE A 49 -7.47 -11.79 14.60
C ILE A 49 -7.45 -13.31 14.49
N ARG A 50 -7.13 -13.78 13.29
CA ARG A 50 -6.96 -15.20 12.94
C ARG A 50 -5.49 -15.41 12.59
N LEU A 51 -4.68 -15.67 13.61
CA LEU A 51 -3.24 -15.87 13.44
C LEU A 51 -2.96 -17.10 12.58
N GLU A 52 -3.75 -18.15 12.74
CA GLU A 52 -3.68 -19.42 12.03
C GLU A 52 -3.55 -19.22 10.51
N ILE A 53 -4.43 -18.38 9.97
CA ILE A 53 -4.47 -17.99 8.55
C ILE A 53 -3.87 -16.61 8.28
N CYS A 54 -3.17 -16.00 9.24
CA CYS A 54 -2.55 -14.67 9.15
C CYS A 54 -3.49 -13.57 8.60
N ARG A 55 -4.69 -13.42 9.20
CA ARG A 55 -5.70 -12.41 8.82
C ARG A 55 -6.24 -11.60 9.99
N LEU A 56 -6.63 -10.36 9.68
CA LEU A 56 -7.58 -9.56 10.45
C LEU A 56 -8.94 -9.63 9.73
N GLU A 57 -10.00 -10.04 10.42
CA GLU A 57 -11.35 -10.18 9.89
C GLU A 57 -12.28 -9.21 10.63
N TRP A 58 -13.36 -8.72 9.99
CA TRP A 58 -14.39 -7.93 10.69
C TRP A 58 -15.81 -8.30 10.31
N PHE A 59 -16.68 -8.14 11.31
CA PHE A 59 -18.06 -8.60 11.28
C PHE A 59 -19.01 -7.49 11.72
N LYS A 60 -20.14 -7.39 11.01
CA LYS A 60 -21.29 -6.59 11.40
C LYS A 60 -22.12 -7.36 12.41
N PRO A 61 -22.38 -6.81 13.61
CA PRO A 61 -23.29 -7.44 14.56
C PRO A 61 -24.71 -7.39 14.01
N MET A 62 -25.37 -8.54 13.94
CA MET A 62 -26.76 -8.70 13.53
C MET A 62 -27.56 -9.37 14.66
N PRO A 63 -28.89 -9.29 14.68
CA PRO A 63 -29.69 -10.05 15.64
C PRO A 63 -29.41 -11.55 15.53
N GLY A 64 -28.91 -12.15 16.62
CA GLY A 64 -28.66 -13.59 16.74
C GLY A 64 -27.44 -14.14 15.98
N HIS A 65 -26.70 -13.35 15.19
CA HIS A 65 -25.52 -13.80 14.45
C HIS A 65 -24.57 -12.65 14.09
N GLU A 66 -23.38 -12.98 13.59
CA GLU A 66 -22.39 -12.02 13.11
C GLU A 66 -22.21 -12.18 11.60
N GLN A 67 -22.43 -11.11 10.83
CA GLN A 67 -22.27 -11.12 9.38
C GLN A 67 -20.84 -10.73 9.01
N PHE A 68 -20.11 -11.60 8.30
CA PHE A 68 -18.79 -11.28 7.77
C PHE A 68 -18.87 -10.12 6.76
N GLU A 69 -18.03 -9.09 6.94
CA GLU A 69 -17.94 -7.94 6.02
C GLU A 69 -16.63 -7.89 5.22
N GLY A 70 -15.54 -8.44 5.75
CA GLY A 70 -14.25 -8.38 5.06
C GLY A 70 -13.07 -8.82 5.90
N CYS A 71 -11.90 -8.88 5.26
CA CYS A 71 -10.64 -9.23 5.89
C CYS A 71 -9.43 -8.55 5.22
N ILE A 72 -8.30 -8.55 5.93
CA ILE A 72 -6.97 -8.12 5.47
C ILE A 72 -5.99 -9.26 5.78
N ASP A 73 -5.17 -9.64 4.79
CA ASP A 73 -3.94 -10.42 5.01
C ASP A 73 -2.87 -9.49 5.59
N PHE A 74 -2.24 -9.84 6.72
CA PHE A 74 -1.21 -8.97 7.31
C PHE A 74 -0.01 -8.74 6.36
N ARG A 75 0.24 -9.66 5.42
CA ARG A 75 1.29 -9.54 4.40
C ARG A 75 0.92 -8.60 3.24
N ASP A 76 -0.36 -8.26 3.10
CA ASP A 76 -0.82 -7.28 2.12
C ASP A 76 -0.79 -5.84 2.68
N ILE A 77 -0.69 -5.66 4.01
CA ILE A 77 -0.52 -4.34 4.63
C ILE A 77 0.76 -3.70 4.10
N GLN A 78 0.65 -2.49 3.56
CA GLN A 78 1.80 -1.68 3.14
C GLN A 78 2.18 -0.66 4.20
N GLU A 79 1.19 -0.08 4.90
CA GLU A 79 1.42 1.00 5.86
C GLU A 79 0.28 1.10 6.89
N ILE A 80 0.60 1.56 8.10
CA ILE A 80 -0.39 1.88 9.15
C ILE A 80 -0.14 3.31 9.63
N ARG A 81 -1.12 4.19 9.40
CA ARG A 81 -1.08 5.61 9.76
C ARG A 81 -1.98 5.88 10.97
N LEU A 82 -1.53 6.77 11.84
CA LEU A 82 -2.24 7.24 13.04
C LEU A 82 -2.35 8.77 12.98
N PHE A 83 -3.54 9.28 13.29
CA PHE A 83 -3.86 10.72 13.37
C PHE A 83 -4.61 10.98 14.67
N LYS A 84 -4.23 12.02 15.40
CA LYS A 84 -4.86 12.44 16.66
C LYS A 84 -6.13 13.24 16.45
N ASP A 85 -6.22 13.96 15.34
CA ASP A 85 -7.35 14.80 14.96
C ASP A 85 -7.41 15.01 13.44
N GLU A 86 -8.48 15.67 12.99
CA GLU A 86 -8.70 16.02 11.58
C GLU A 86 -7.63 17.02 11.07
N GLN A 87 -7.08 17.87 11.95
CA GLN A 87 -6.01 18.80 11.57
C GLN A 87 -4.71 18.04 11.23
N GLU A 88 -4.35 16.99 11.98
CA GLU A 88 -3.19 16.15 11.67
C GLU A 88 -3.41 15.32 10.38
N LEU A 89 -4.65 14.98 10.03
CA LEU A 89 -4.99 14.35 8.74
C LEU A 89 -4.74 15.32 7.56
N LEU A 90 -5.18 16.57 7.71
CA LEU A 90 -5.01 17.65 6.74
C LEU A 90 -3.53 18.06 6.64
N ASP A 91 -2.83 18.25 7.76
CA ASP A 91 -1.42 18.66 7.80
C ASP A 91 -0.49 17.59 7.19
N LYS A 92 -0.85 16.30 7.30
CA LYS A 92 -0.16 15.18 6.65
C LYS A 92 -0.71 14.83 5.26
N ASN A 93 -1.69 15.58 4.76
CA ASN A 93 -2.26 15.47 3.41
C ASN A 93 -2.55 14.03 2.96
N ILE A 94 -3.32 13.28 3.76
CA ILE A 94 -4.16 12.25 3.15
C ILE A 94 -5.28 12.98 2.42
N ASP A 95 -5.11 13.04 1.10
CA ASP A 95 -6.08 13.62 0.18
C ASP A 95 -7.47 12.99 0.43
N LEU A 96 -8.43 13.82 0.84
CA LEU A 96 -9.80 13.39 1.12
C LEU A 96 -10.58 13.12 -0.18
N ASP A 97 -10.16 13.68 -1.32
CA ASP A 97 -10.79 13.40 -2.62
C ASP A 97 -10.38 12.03 -3.18
N ASP A 98 -9.22 11.52 -2.76
CA ASP A 98 -8.67 10.18 -2.99
C ASP A 98 -9.46 9.06 -2.25
N LEU A 99 -10.61 9.41 -1.69
CA LEU A 99 -11.60 8.52 -1.09
C LEU A 99 -12.81 8.30 -2.00
N ASN A 100 -12.98 9.08 -3.06
CA ASN A 100 -14.12 8.93 -3.95
C ASN A 100 -14.09 7.59 -4.73
N PHE A 101 -15.20 6.85 -4.59
CA PHE A 101 -15.59 5.64 -5.32
C PHE A 101 -14.80 4.32 -5.18
N THR A 102 -15.50 3.33 -4.61
CA THR A 102 -15.31 1.89 -4.83
C THR A 102 -16.67 1.22 -4.92
N THR A 103 -17.43 1.58 -5.96
CA THR A 103 -18.70 0.96 -6.33
C THR A 103 -18.78 0.89 -7.85
N MET A 104 -18.32 -0.23 -8.43
CA MET A 104 -18.79 -0.59 -9.77
C MET A 104 -20.25 -1.03 -9.67
N ASN A 105 -21.04 -0.57 -10.64
CA ASN A 105 -22.46 -0.86 -10.82
C ASN A 105 -22.88 -2.29 -10.44
N ARG A 106 -23.86 -2.37 -9.53
CA ARG A 106 -24.93 -3.38 -9.60
C ARG A 106 -26.26 -2.65 -9.50
N ASN A 107 -26.94 -2.51 -10.64
CA ASN A 107 -28.33 -2.06 -10.69
C ASN A 107 -29.24 -3.28 -10.57
N SER A 108 -30.04 -3.34 -9.51
CA SER A 108 -31.43 -3.82 -9.40
C SER A 108 -31.78 -3.76 -7.90
N ASP A 109 -32.97 -3.39 -7.42
CA ASP A 109 -34.24 -3.12 -8.08
C ASP A 109 -34.85 -1.80 -7.58
N GLY A 110 -35.91 -1.32 -8.23
CA GLY A 110 -36.48 -0.01 -7.94
C GLY A 110 -37.53 0.00 -6.83
N GLU A 111 -37.74 1.17 -6.24
CA GLU A 111 -39.07 1.59 -5.79
C GLU A 111 -39.20 3.11 -5.88
N SER A 112 -40.40 3.58 -6.21
CA SER A 112 -40.71 4.98 -6.50
C SER A 112 -41.20 5.71 -5.27
N SER A 113 -40.60 6.86 -4.94
CA SER A 113 -41.30 7.91 -4.19
C SER A 113 -40.83 9.31 -4.60
N THR A 114 -41.80 10.18 -4.81
CA THR A 114 -41.64 11.57 -5.27
C THR A 114 -41.44 12.54 -4.11
N SER A 115 -40.50 13.47 -4.22
CA SER A 115 -40.64 14.80 -3.60
C SER A 115 -39.89 15.88 -4.37
N SER A 116 -40.44 17.08 -4.27
CA SER A 116 -40.08 18.35 -4.91
C SER A 116 -38.62 18.79 -4.79
N ASN A 117 -38.02 19.18 -5.92
CA ASN A 117 -36.84 20.06 -5.93
C ASN A 117 -37.30 21.52 -5.98
N GLU A 118 -37.03 22.29 -4.93
CA GLU A 118 -37.06 23.75 -4.99
C GLU A 118 -35.75 24.29 -5.58
N THR A 119 -35.87 25.27 -6.49
CA THR A 119 -34.72 25.91 -7.13
C THR A 119 -34.36 27.18 -6.36
N ILE A 120 -33.23 27.19 -5.65
CA ILE A 120 -32.71 28.41 -5.00
C ILE A 120 -31.68 29.05 -5.93
N LEU A 121 -32.08 30.20 -6.50
CA LEU A 121 -31.19 31.14 -7.16
C LEU A 121 -30.44 31.96 -6.10
N ILE A 122 -29.12 32.07 -6.21
CA ILE A 122 -28.32 33.04 -5.44
C ILE A 122 -27.74 34.04 -6.45
N SER A 123 -28.05 35.32 -6.23
CA SER A 123 -27.69 36.42 -7.12
C SER A 123 -26.27 36.92 -6.88
N GLU A 124 -25.56 37.24 -7.96
CA GLU A 124 -24.36 38.07 -7.91
C GLU A 124 -24.74 39.50 -7.49
N ASN A 125 -24.15 39.99 -6.39
CA ASN A 125 -23.66 41.36 -6.17
C ASN A 125 -23.33 41.53 -4.68
N ASP A 126 -22.05 41.71 -4.36
CA ASP A 126 -21.58 42.96 -3.75
C ASP A 126 -20.04 42.98 -3.67
N LEU A 127 -19.47 44.10 -4.10
CA LEU A 127 -18.03 44.34 -4.19
C LEU A 127 -17.59 45.39 -3.17
N LEU A 128 -16.44 45.13 -2.55
CA LEU A 128 -15.46 46.10 -2.03
C LEU A 128 -15.88 47.07 -0.91
N THR A 129 -15.11 47.02 0.19
CA THR A 129 -14.52 48.23 0.79
C THR A 129 -13.27 47.89 1.61
N GLU A 130 -12.30 48.80 1.65
CA GLU A 130 -10.96 48.60 2.21
C GLU A 130 -10.87 48.87 3.72
N THR A 131 -9.88 48.31 4.41
CA THR A 131 -9.02 49.10 5.33
C THR A 131 -7.66 48.41 5.53
N ILE A 132 -6.58 49.18 5.53
CA ILE A 132 -5.22 48.76 5.92
C ILE A 132 -4.92 49.31 7.31
N ASN A 133 -4.49 48.47 8.28
CA ASN A 133 -3.38 48.84 9.21
C ASN A 133 -2.88 47.74 10.17
N SER A 134 -1.57 47.84 10.47
CA SER A 134 -0.83 47.42 11.68
C SER A 134 -0.97 46.00 12.28
N GLY A 135 -0.03 45.13 11.90
CA GLY A 135 0.93 44.49 12.82
C GLY A 135 0.44 43.58 13.98
N LEU A 136 0.44 42.27 13.75
CA LEU A 136 0.55 41.18 14.75
C LEU A 136 1.27 39.97 14.10
N PRO A 137 1.89 39.05 14.87
CA PRO A 137 2.73 37.98 14.32
C PRO A 137 1.89 36.91 13.58
N TRP A 138 2.18 36.71 12.30
CA TRP A 138 1.39 35.82 11.44
C TRP A 138 1.85 34.37 11.54
N SER A 139 1.17 33.58 12.37
CA SER A 139 1.20 32.11 12.31
C SER A 139 0.20 31.63 11.26
N PRO A 140 0.58 30.85 10.23
CA PRO A 140 -0.36 30.41 9.19
C PRO A 140 -1.34 29.36 9.72
N LYS A 141 -2.52 29.78 10.21
CA LYS A 141 -3.68 28.88 10.29
C LYS A 141 -4.36 28.86 8.93
N ILE A 142 -4.09 27.82 8.14
CA ILE A 142 -4.76 27.57 6.86
C ILE A 142 -6.14 27.01 7.18
N ASN A 143 -7.16 27.88 7.20
CA ASN A 143 -8.55 27.44 7.29
C ASN A 143 -8.98 26.79 5.96
N LEU A 144 -8.78 25.47 5.86
CA LEU A 144 -9.50 24.64 4.90
C LEU A 144 -10.95 24.51 5.39
N LYS A 145 -11.88 25.25 4.77
CA LYS A 145 -13.31 25.03 4.98
C LYS A 145 -13.75 23.78 4.20
N ILE A 146 -13.66 22.64 4.85
CA ILE A 146 -14.47 21.46 4.51
C ILE A 146 -15.73 21.56 5.37
N GLU A 147 -16.91 21.68 4.78
CA GLU A 147 -18.16 21.95 5.54
C GLU A 147 -18.73 20.74 6.32
N ASN A 148 -17.91 19.74 6.59
CA ASN A 148 -18.24 18.54 7.37
C ASN A 148 -17.18 18.28 8.45
N ASN A 149 -17.11 19.11 9.48
CA ASN A 149 -16.20 18.90 10.63
C ASN A 149 -16.35 17.48 11.20
N VAL A 150 -15.30 16.67 11.13
CA VAL A 150 -15.27 15.34 11.75
C VAL A 150 -14.75 15.50 13.17
N PHE A 151 -15.67 15.78 14.09
CA PHE A 151 -15.35 15.90 15.52
C PHE A 151 -14.91 14.54 16.10
N PHE A 152 -13.60 14.38 16.27
CA PHE A 152 -13.00 13.37 17.14
C PHE A 152 -12.93 13.90 18.58
N ASP A 153 -13.13 13.04 19.57
CA ASP A 153 -12.85 13.37 20.97
C ASP A 153 -11.32 13.52 21.19
N GLN A 154 -10.89 14.32 22.17
CA GLN A 154 -9.48 14.57 22.46
C GLN A 154 -8.69 13.31 22.84
N GLN A 155 -9.36 12.19 23.14
CA GLN A 155 -8.75 10.89 23.43
C GLN A 155 -8.75 9.90 22.23
N GLN A 156 -9.47 10.22 21.16
CA GLN A 156 -9.58 9.36 19.98
C GLN A 156 -8.36 9.49 19.05
N LYS A 157 -8.09 8.41 18.30
CA LYS A 157 -7.22 8.43 17.11
C LYS A 157 -7.94 7.82 15.92
N LEU A 158 -7.71 8.38 14.74
CA LEU A 158 -8.00 7.74 13.47
C LEU A 158 -6.85 6.81 13.08
N PHE A 159 -7.17 5.53 12.91
CA PHE A 159 -6.30 4.42 12.59
C PHE A 159 -6.57 3.98 11.14
N ILE A 160 -5.59 4.14 10.25
CA ILE A 160 -5.74 3.80 8.83
C ILE A 160 -4.76 2.70 8.44
N ILE A 161 -5.27 1.58 7.94
CA ILE A 161 -4.49 0.52 7.29
C ILE A 161 -4.56 0.70 5.78
N LEU A 162 -3.41 0.86 5.14
CA LEU A 162 -3.25 0.84 3.69
C LEU A 162 -2.75 -0.55 3.26
N TYR A 163 -3.48 -1.23 2.38
CA TYR A 163 -3.19 -2.64 2.03
C TYR A 163 -3.49 -3.00 0.57
N GLY A 164 -2.83 -4.04 0.08
CA GLY A 164 -3.00 -4.62 -1.25
C GLY A 164 -1.74 -4.58 -2.12
N LYS A 165 -1.76 -5.36 -3.21
CA LYS A 165 -0.59 -5.62 -4.07
C LYS A 165 -0.48 -4.70 -5.30
N LYS A 166 -1.45 -3.80 -5.52
CA LYS A 166 -1.51 -2.90 -6.69
C LYS A 166 -0.94 -1.51 -6.36
N PHE A 167 -0.72 -0.68 -7.39
CA PHE A 167 -0.30 0.72 -7.20
C PHE A 167 -1.36 1.62 -6.55
N ARG A 168 -2.65 1.27 -6.65
CA ARG A 168 -3.70 1.82 -5.79
C ARG A 168 -3.97 0.85 -4.63
N LEU A 169 -3.91 1.33 -3.39
CA LEU A 169 -4.17 0.53 -2.19
C LEU A 169 -5.64 0.62 -1.76
N HIS A 170 -6.11 -0.43 -1.11
CA HIS A 170 -7.32 -0.39 -0.31
C HIS A 170 -7.03 0.30 1.03
N LYS A 171 -8.03 1.00 1.57
CA LYS A 171 -7.95 1.76 2.81
C LYS A 171 -8.99 1.18 3.79
N LEU A 172 -8.57 0.79 5.00
CA LEU A 172 -9.48 0.53 6.13
C LEU A 172 -9.25 1.60 7.19
N CYS A 173 -10.30 2.31 7.56
CA CYS A 173 -10.23 3.39 8.54
C CYS A 173 -11.07 3.02 9.77
N CYS A 174 -10.48 3.20 10.96
CA CYS A 174 -11.11 2.90 12.25
C CYS A 174 -10.85 4.04 13.23
N ILE A 175 -11.82 4.34 14.08
CA ILE A 175 -11.65 5.22 15.24
C ILE A 175 -11.35 4.33 16.45
N VAL A 176 -10.32 4.71 17.21
CA VAL A 176 -9.89 4.04 18.44
C VAL A 176 -10.02 5.04 19.59
N ASP A 177 -10.79 4.69 20.62
CA ASP A 177 -11.19 5.63 21.69
C ASP A 177 -10.09 5.99 22.70
N ASP A 178 -8.93 5.33 22.64
CA ASP A 178 -7.77 5.65 23.48
C ASP A 178 -6.47 5.67 22.66
N HIS A 179 -5.74 6.78 22.81
CA HIS A 179 -4.42 7.02 22.21
C HIS A 179 -3.44 5.86 22.43
N LEU A 180 -3.37 5.31 23.65
CA LEU A 180 -2.41 4.26 24.01
C LEU A 180 -2.80 2.91 23.40
N HIS A 181 -4.09 2.56 23.37
CA HIS A 181 -4.58 1.38 22.65
C HIS A 181 -4.31 1.46 21.14
N ALA A 182 -4.41 2.64 20.51
CA ALA A 182 -4.14 2.80 19.09
C ALA A 182 -2.65 2.60 18.73
N ASP A 183 -1.72 3.11 19.55
CA ASP A 183 -0.29 2.88 19.36
C ASP A 183 0.08 1.41 19.55
N ARG A 184 -0.53 0.73 20.54
CA ARG A 184 -0.38 -0.72 20.75
C ARG A 184 -0.91 -1.54 19.58
N LEU A 185 -2.08 -1.19 19.03
CA LEU A 185 -2.64 -1.83 17.84
C LEU A 185 -1.71 -1.68 16.63
N LYS A 186 -1.17 -0.47 16.41
CA LYS A 186 -0.24 -0.20 15.31
C LYS A 186 1.01 -1.09 15.43
N LYS A 187 1.68 -1.03 16.59
CA LYS A 187 2.91 -1.79 16.85
C LYS A 187 2.68 -3.30 16.74
N LEU A 188 1.55 -3.81 17.24
CA LEU A 188 1.18 -5.22 17.11
C LEU A 188 1.03 -5.63 15.64
N PHE A 189 0.28 -4.85 14.85
CA PHE A 189 0.03 -5.18 13.44
C PHE A 189 1.30 -5.05 12.57
N GLU A 190 2.17 -4.08 12.85
CA GLU A 190 3.48 -3.96 12.22
C GLU A 190 4.41 -5.14 12.56
N ASN A 191 4.39 -5.60 13.81
CA ASN A 191 5.16 -6.79 14.22
C ASN A 191 4.63 -8.07 13.56
N ILE A 192 3.31 -8.28 13.53
CA ILE A 192 2.70 -9.45 12.84
C ILE A 192 3.03 -9.41 11.33
N LYS A 193 2.91 -8.24 10.68
CA LYS A 193 3.32 -8.04 9.28
C LYS A 193 4.77 -8.47 9.07
N ARG A 194 5.72 -7.93 9.84
CA ARG A 194 7.15 -8.25 9.71
C ARG A 194 7.42 -9.74 9.91
N ILE A 195 6.84 -10.36 10.94
CA ILE A 195 6.98 -11.79 11.19
C ILE A 195 6.40 -12.60 10.01
N ALA A 196 5.23 -12.23 9.49
CA ALA A 196 4.58 -12.91 8.37
C ALA A 196 5.33 -12.74 7.02
N GLU A 197 6.01 -11.61 6.82
CA GLU A 197 6.86 -11.36 5.65
C GLU A 197 8.14 -12.22 5.68
N TRP A 198 8.69 -12.47 6.87
CA TRP A 198 9.94 -13.23 7.05
C TRP A 198 9.72 -14.68 7.51
N ALA A 199 8.47 -15.11 7.70
CA ALA A 199 8.12 -16.46 8.10
C ALA A 199 8.73 -17.52 7.14
N PRO A 200 9.23 -18.65 7.66
CA PRO A 200 9.72 -19.76 6.85
C PRO A 200 8.71 -20.19 5.78
N TYR A 201 9.21 -20.68 4.65
CA TYR A 201 8.36 -21.07 3.52
C TYR A 201 7.27 -22.07 3.94
N ARG A 202 7.61 -23.03 4.81
CA ARG A 202 6.66 -23.98 5.39
C ARG A 202 5.50 -23.30 6.13
N SER A 203 5.78 -22.26 6.92
CA SER A 203 4.75 -21.48 7.62
C SER A 203 3.84 -20.71 6.63
N GLN A 204 4.40 -20.25 5.51
CA GLN A 204 3.61 -19.60 4.45
C GLN A 204 2.72 -20.59 3.69
N VAL A 205 3.21 -21.80 3.45
CA VAL A 205 2.43 -22.92 2.88
C VAL A 205 1.32 -23.35 3.84
N ASP A 206 1.62 -23.48 5.14
CA ASP A 206 0.63 -23.79 6.18
C ASP A 206 -0.51 -22.76 6.24
N ILE A 207 -0.20 -21.45 6.24
CA ILE A 207 -1.21 -20.38 6.12
C ILE A 207 -2.12 -20.58 4.90
N LEU A 208 -1.56 -20.96 3.75
CA LEU A 208 -2.33 -21.18 2.52
C LEU A 208 -3.20 -22.43 2.63
N LEU A 209 -2.66 -23.54 3.12
CA LEU A 209 -3.39 -24.79 3.31
C LEU A 209 -4.52 -24.64 4.35
N GLN A 210 -4.31 -23.88 5.43
CA GLN A 210 -5.38 -23.61 6.41
C GLN A 210 -6.51 -22.77 5.79
N ARG A 211 -6.20 -21.77 4.96
CA ARG A 211 -7.22 -21.00 4.24
C ARG A 211 -8.03 -21.87 3.26
N GLU A 212 -7.34 -22.73 2.52
CA GLU A 212 -7.99 -23.67 1.58
C GLU A 212 -8.85 -24.69 2.33
N PHE A 213 -8.38 -25.22 3.47
CA PHE A 213 -9.17 -26.13 4.29
C PHE A 213 -10.40 -25.45 4.89
N GLU A 214 -10.26 -24.25 5.44
CA GLU A 214 -11.36 -23.53 6.09
C GLU A 214 -12.49 -23.15 5.13
N GLU A 215 -12.17 -22.74 3.90
CA GLU A 215 -13.13 -22.44 2.82
C GLU A 215 -14.07 -23.61 2.50
N TYR A 216 -13.62 -24.85 2.75
CA TYR A 216 -14.36 -26.08 2.46
C TYR A 216 -14.85 -26.83 3.70
N SER A 217 -14.41 -26.42 4.90
CA SER A 217 -14.76 -27.10 6.14
C SER A 217 -16.15 -26.70 6.63
N ASN A 218 -16.88 -27.65 7.21
CA ASN A 218 -18.15 -27.34 7.88
C ASN A 218 -17.94 -26.37 9.05
N ASP A 219 -18.90 -25.46 9.28
CA ASP A 219 -18.87 -24.39 10.31
C ASP A 219 -18.84 -24.84 11.78
N CYS A 220 -18.58 -26.13 12.06
CA CYS A 220 -18.43 -26.61 13.42
C CYS A 220 -17.09 -26.14 14.02
N HIS A 221 -17.15 -25.18 14.94
CA HIS A 221 -15.98 -24.67 15.68
C HIS A 221 -15.20 -25.73 16.47
N GLN A 222 -15.78 -26.92 16.71
CA GLN A 222 -15.16 -27.99 17.51
C GLN A 222 -14.52 -29.10 16.68
N CYS A 223 -15.02 -29.35 15.45
CA CYS A 223 -14.44 -30.32 14.54
C CYS A 223 -14.69 -29.90 13.08
N ARG A 224 -13.75 -29.12 12.54
CA ARG A 224 -13.74 -28.75 11.12
C ARG A 224 -13.23 -29.92 10.29
N THR A 225 -14.03 -30.36 9.34
CA THR A 225 -13.70 -31.45 8.41
C THR A 225 -14.16 -31.13 6.99
N ILE A 226 -13.48 -31.72 6.01
CA ILE A 226 -13.87 -31.72 4.60
C ILE A 226 -14.21 -33.15 4.15
N ASN A 227 -15.14 -33.29 3.21
CA ASN A 227 -15.46 -34.56 2.56
C ASN A 227 -14.85 -34.63 1.14
N LEU A 228 -14.95 -35.79 0.48
CA LEU A 228 -14.38 -36.02 -0.87
C LEU A 228 -14.92 -35.07 -1.96
N LYS A 229 -16.18 -34.63 -1.87
CA LYS A 229 -16.78 -33.66 -2.80
C LYS A 229 -16.13 -32.29 -2.66
N ASP A 230 -15.91 -31.85 -1.42
CA ASP A 230 -15.32 -30.53 -1.13
C ASP A 230 -13.84 -30.53 -1.54
N LEU A 231 -13.10 -31.61 -1.22
CA LEU A 231 -11.73 -31.81 -1.70
C LEU A 231 -11.65 -31.82 -3.24
N LYS A 232 -12.60 -32.46 -3.93
CA LYS A 232 -12.67 -32.42 -5.40
C LYS A 232 -12.86 -31.00 -5.93
N HIS A 233 -13.68 -30.19 -5.28
CA HIS A 233 -13.86 -28.79 -5.63
C HIS A 233 -12.60 -27.96 -5.35
N CYS A 234 -11.94 -28.15 -4.20
CA CYS A 234 -10.66 -27.53 -3.86
C CYS A 234 -9.58 -27.81 -4.93
N ILE A 235 -9.39 -29.07 -5.30
CA ILE A 235 -8.44 -29.50 -6.35
C ILE A 235 -8.75 -28.84 -7.70
N GLN A 236 -10.02 -28.73 -8.07
CA GLN A 236 -10.44 -28.07 -9.31
C GLN A 236 -10.23 -26.55 -9.28
N ARG A 237 -10.57 -25.87 -8.17
CA ARG A 237 -10.38 -24.42 -7.99
C ARG A 237 -8.89 -24.03 -8.03
N ASN A 238 -8.03 -24.87 -7.47
CA ASN A 238 -6.57 -24.66 -7.47
C ASN A 238 -5.88 -25.23 -8.73
N HIS A 239 -6.64 -25.56 -9.77
CA HIS A 239 -6.14 -26.02 -11.08
C HIS A 239 -5.25 -27.28 -11.07
N PHE A 240 -5.37 -28.12 -10.05
CA PHE A 240 -4.62 -29.39 -9.96
C PHE A 240 -5.21 -30.46 -10.88
N LYS A 241 -4.37 -31.05 -11.74
CA LYS A 241 -4.75 -32.13 -12.66
C LYS A 241 -4.67 -33.50 -11.97
N LEU A 242 -5.73 -33.87 -11.26
CA LEU A 242 -5.92 -35.21 -10.68
C LEU A 242 -7.17 -35.87 -11.26
N SER A 243 -7.06 -37.15 -11.66
CA SER A 243 -8.25 -37.92 -12.03
C SER A 243 -9.12 -38.21 -10.81
N SER A 244 -10.45 -38.37 -11.01
CA SER A 244 -11.36 -38.65 -9.89
C SER A 244 -10.99 -39.94 -9.14
N ASP A 245 -10.38 -40.91 -9.81
CA ASP A 245 -9.99 -42.19 -9.20
C ASP A 245 -8.61 -42.14 -8.52
N GLN A 246 -7.72 -41.24 -8.93
CA GLN A 246 -6.54 -40.91 -8.12
C GLN A 246 -6.95 -40.19 -6.83
N LEU A 247 -7.85 -39.21 -6.93
CA LEU A 247 -8.30 -38.44 -5.78
C LEU A 247 -9.04 -39.32 -4.74
N LYS A 248 -9.96 -40.19 -5.19
CA LYS A 248 -10.61 -41.19 -4.33
C LYS A 248 -9.60 -42.08 -3.60
N ARG A 249 -8.61 -42.62 -4.33
CA ARG A 249 -7.58 -43.50 -3.73
C ARG A 249 -6.77 -42.78 -2.66
N LEU A 250 -6.35 -41.54 -2.91
CA LEU A 250 -5.64 -40.73 -1.92
C LEU A 250 -6.52 -40.41 -0.70
N PHE A 251 -7.77 -40.02 -0.92
CA PHE A 251 -8.71 -39.70 0.16
C PHE A 251 -8.92 -40.88 1.12
N TYR A 252 -9.20 -42.08 0.59
CA TYR A 252 -9.41 -43.27 1.41
C TYR A 252 -8.13 -43.90 1.97
N LEU A 253 -6.95 -43.62 1.40
CA LEU A 253 -5.66 -44.00 1.98
C LEU A 253 -5.32 -43.21 3.25
N ILE A 254 -5.89 -42.01 3.40
CA ILE A 254 -5.65 -41.11 4.54
C ILE A 254 -6.79 -41.26 5.57
N ASN A 255 -8.02 -41.40 5.09
CA ASN A 255 -9.20 -41.70 5.91
C ASN A 255 -9.29 -43.21 6.26
N ASP A 256 -8.25 -43.75 6.91
CA ASP A 256 -8.18 -45.15 7.37
C ASP A 256 -9.29 -45.49 8.40
N ASN A 257 -9.86 -44.48 9.07
CA ASN A 257 -10.98 -44.62 10.01
C ASN A 257 -12.36 -44.73 9.33
N TYR A 258 -12.42 -44.65 7.99
CA TYR A 258 -13.67 -44.70 7.20
C TYR A 258 -14.76 -43.67 7.59
N SER A 259 -14.39 -42.57 8.26
CA SER A 259 -15.34 -41.54 8.73
C SER A 259 -16.11 -40.86 7.58
N GLY A 260 -15.49 -40.82 6.39
CA GLY A 260 -15.95 -40.06 5.22
C GLY A 260 -15.45 -38.62 5.19
N HIS A 261 -14.63 -38.25 6.18
CA HIS A 261 -14.25 -36.88 6.49
C HIS A 261 -12.76 -36.79 6.85
N LEU A 262 -12.06 -35.78 6.32
CA LEU A 262 -10.68 -35.46 6.68
C LEU A 262 -10.65 -34.24 7.60
N GLU A 263 -9.97 -34.38 8.75
CA GLU A 263 -9.47 -33.26 9.54
C GLU A 263 -8.26 -32.61 8.87
N TYR A 264 -7.77 -31.48 9.39
CA TYR A 264 -6.69 -30.70 8.77
C TYR A 264 -5.41 -31.52 8.57
N ASP A 265 -5.00 -32.31 9.56
CA ASP A 265 -3.80 -33.16 9.49
C ASP A 265 -3.90 -34.20 8.36
N GLY A 266 -5.11 -34.66 8.04
CA GLY A 266 -5.39 -35.52 6.89
C GLY A 266 -5.40 -34.78 5.56
N PHE A 267 -5.81 -33.51 5.54
CA PHE A 267 -5.76 -32.66 4.34
C PHE A 267 -4.32 -32.32 3.92
N VAL A 268 -3.40 -32.11 4.88
CA VAL A 268 -1.99 -31.78 4.61
C VAL A 268 -1.04 -33.00 4.57
N TYR A 269 -1.60 -34.21 4.63
CA TYR A 269 -0.85 -35.45 4.81
C TYR A 269 0.15 -35.73 3.67
N ALA A 270 1.43 -35.89 4.03
CA ALA A 270 2.50 -36.25 3.12
C ALA A 270 3.32 -37.42 3.68
N LYS A 271 3.01 -38.66 3.27
CA LYS A 271 3.80 -39.85 3.64
C LYS A 271 4.95 -40.07 2.65
N ASP A 272 6.12 -39.53 2.96
CA ASP A 272 7.38 -39.97 2.35
C ASP A 272 8.40 -40.28 3.45
N SER A 273 8.80 -41.55 3.56
CA SER A 273 9.79 -42.02 4.53
C SER A 273 11.23 -41.80 4.09
N LYS A 274 11.47 -41.25 2.89
CA LYS A 274 12.80 -41.00 2.38
C LYS A 274 13.46 -39.83 3.13
N LYS A 275 14.46 -40.18 3.95
CA LYS A 275 15.40 -39.25 4.57
C LYS A 275 16.48 -38.82 3.57
N ILE A 276 16.97 -37.60 3.72
CA ILE A 276 18.16 -37.05 3.05
C ILE A 276 19.10 -36.60 4.18
N THR A 277 20.24 -37.26 4.30
CA THR A 277 21.18 -37.05 5.41
C THR A 277 21.93 -35.73 5.30
N ILE A 278 22.43 -35.22 6.43
CA ILE A 278 23.29 -34.03 6.45
C ILE A 278 24.51 -34.15 5.52
N ASN A 279 25.10 -35.34 5.37
CA ASN A 279 26.23 -35.59 4.46
C ASN A 279 25.84 -35.48 2.97
N GLU A 280 24.61 -35.87 2.61
CA GLU A 280 24.07 -35.69 1.25
C GLU A 280 23.73 -34.22 1.00
N LEU A 281 23.21 -33.51 1.99
CA LEU A 281 22.93 -32.08 1.90
C LEU A 281 24.21 -31.25 1.77
N MET A 282 25.27 -31.55 2.53
CA MET A 282 26.57 -30.90 2.36
C MET A 282 27.16 -31.11 0.95
N LYS A 283 26.97 -32.31 0.36
CA LYS A 283 27.35 -32.57 -1.04
C LYS A 283 26.50 -31.76 -2.01
N PHE A 284 25.18 -31.71 -1.83
CA PHE A 284 24.28 -30.88 -2.63
C PHE A 284 24.67 -29.40 -2.59
N PHE A 285 24.94 -28.85 -1.39
CA PHE A 285 25.40 -27.47 -1.26
C PHE A 285 26.72 -27.24 -1.99
N HIS A 286 27.70 -28.13 -1.79
CA HIS A 286 29.02 -27.97 -2.40
C HIS A 286 29.02 -28.12 -3.93
N PHE A 287 28.39 -29.17 -4.45
CA PHE A 287 28.47 -29.54 -5.85
C PHE A 287 27.38 -28.90 -6.72
N GLU A 288 26.16 -28.76 -6.22
CA GLU A 288 25.04 -28.20 -7.00
C GLU A 288 24.88 -26.70 -6.74
N GLN A 289 24.76 -26.27 -5.47
CA GLN A 289 24.57 -24.85 -5.12
C GLN A 289 25.87 -24.03 -5.11
N LYS A 290 27.04 -24.69 -5.23
CA LYS A 290 28.38 -24.08 -5.13
C LYS A 290 28.66 -23.36 -3.79
N LEU A 291 27.92 -23.70 -2.74
CA LEU A 291 28.05 -23.17 -1.38
C LEU A 291 28.92 -24.09 -0.52
N ARG A 292 29.90 -23.52 0.20
CA ARG A 292 30.71 -24.25 1.17
C ARG A 292 30.16 -24.01 2.57
N LEU A 293 29.22 -24.84 2.99
CA LEU A 293 28.65 -24.83 4.34
C LEU A 293 29.39 -25.81 5.27
N THR A 294 29.51 -25.45 6.54
CA THR A 294 29.97 -26.37 7.60
C THR A 294 28.86 -27.34 7.98
N TYR A 295 29.21 -28.40 8.72
CA TYR A 295 28.23 -29.30 9.33
C TYR A 295 27.25 -28.52 10.22
N GLU A 296 27.75 -27.60 11.06
CA GLU A 296 26.92 -26.77 11.94
C GLU A 296 25.92 -25.90 11.16
N GLN A 297 26.37 -25.18 10.13
CA GLN A 297 25.49 -24.37 9.28
C GLN A 297 24.43 -25.23 8.59
N THR A 298 24.81 -26.40 8.08
CA THR A 298 23.89 -27.34 7.43
C THR A 298 22.86 -27.88 8.42
N SER A 299 23.29 -28.21 9.64
CA SER A 299 22.44 -28.66 10.75
C SER A 299 21.42 -27.59 11.15
N GLN A 300 21.84 -26.33 11.25
CA GLN A 300 20.94 -25.20 11.53
C GLN A 300 19.86 -25.01 10.44
N ILE A 301 20.22 -25.17 9.15
CA ILE A 301 19.24 -25.12 8.04
C ILE A 301 18.21 -26.25 8.17
N ILE A 302 18.67 -27.47 8.51
CA ILE A 302 17.79 -28.63 8.72
C ILE A 302 16.81 -28.37 9.87
N PHE A 303 17.31 -27.91 11.02
CA PHE A 303 16.48 -27.65 12.20
C PHE A 303 15.44 -26.53 11.95
N ARG A 304 15.82 -25.42 11.33
CA ARG A 304 14.90 -24.31 10.99
C ARG A 304 13.76 -24.72 10.05
N ASN A 305 13.99 -25.71 9.20
CA ASN A 305 13.03 -26.19 8.20
C ASN A 305 12.41 -27.56 8.60
N SER A 306 12.65 -28.05 9.82
CA SER A 306 12.07 -29.28 10.37
C SER A 306 10.65 -29.05 10.90
N LEU A 307 9.69 -29.86 10.45
CA LEU A 307 8.31 -29.87 10.95
C LEU A 307 8.15 -30.40 12.38
N ASP A 308 9.04 -31.30 12.79
CA ASP A 308 9.05 -31.87 14.12
C ASP A 308 10.18 -31.27 14.96
N SER A 309 9.80 -30.50 15.99
CA SER A 309 10.72 -29.92 16.96
C SER A 309 11.40 -30.98 17.83
N LEU A 310 10.82 -32.17 18.02
CA LEU A 310 11.43 -33.25 18.82
C LEU A 310 12.66 -33.84 18.13
N ARG A 311 12.75 -33.79 16.79
CA ARG A 311 13.96 -34.18 16.05
C ARG A 311 15.17 -33.27 16.28
N HIS A 312 15.01 -32.14 16.97
CA HIS A 312 16.16 -31.34 17.41
C HIS A 312 16.98 -32.05 18.50
N TYR A 313 16.44 -33.10 19.11
CA TYR A 313 17.13 -33.97 20.08
C TYR A 313 17.68 -35.28 19.45
N GLU A 314 17.49 -35.50 18.15
CA GLU A 314 18.13 -36.62 17.44
C GLU A 314 19.61 -36.29 17.13
N SER A 315 20.49 -37.29 17.21
CA SER A 315 21.94 -37.11 17.03
C SER A 315 22.36 -36.82 15.58
N ASP A 316 21.57 -37.26 14.60
CA ASP A 316 21.89 -37.17 13.17
C ASP A 316 20.81 -36.37 12.42
N PRO A 317 21.05 -35.08 12.12
CA PRO A 317 20.11 -34.24 11.38
C PRO A 317 19.87 -34.75 9.95
N PHE A 318 18.61 -34.73 9.52
CA PHE A 318 18.18 -35.10 8.17
C PHE A 318 16.95 -34.29 7.75
N PHE A 319 16.77 -34.10 6.45
CA PHE A 319 15.48 -33.70 5.88
C PHE A 319 14.65 -34.92 5.51
N GLN A 320 13.34 -34.91 5.77
CA GLN A 320 12.42 -35.68 4.94
C GLN A 320 12.38 -35.07 3.54
N ARG A 321 12.06 -35.86 2.51
CA ARG A 321 11.97 -35.33 1.14
C ARG A 321 11.08 -34.10 0.99
N ALA A 322 9.94 -34.06 1.69
CA ALA A 322 9.04 -32.89 1.68
C ALA A 322 9.74 -31.62 2.19
N GLU A 323 10.53 -31.75 3.26
CA GLU A 323 11.25 -30.65 3.91
C GLU A 323 12.40 -30.13 3.05
N PHE A 324 13.07 -31.03 2.31
CA PHE A 324 14.05 -30.62 1.30
C PHE A 324 13.40 -29.90 0.12
N VAL A 325 12.21 -30.33 -0.33
CA VAL A 325 11.46 -29.60 -1.37
C VAL A 325 11.02 -28.23 -0.86
N ASP A 326 10.52 -28.14 0.38
CA ASP A 326 10.16 -26.87 1.01
C ASP A 326 11.38 -25.95 1.16
N TYR A 327 12.56 -26.49 1.50
CA TYR A 327 13.81 -25.75 1.50
C TYR A 327 14.17 -25.19 0.10
N LEU A 328 14.03 -25.98 -0.97
CA LEU A 328 14.35 -25.54 -2.34
C LEU A 328 13.50 -24.33 -2.80
N PHE A 329 12.26 -24.22 -2.32
CA PHE A 329 11.37 -23.07 -2.57
C PHE A 329 11.47 -21.97 -1.51
N SER A 330 12.30 -22.14 -0.49
CA SER A 330 12.46 -21.18 0.60
C SER A 330 13.32 -19.97 0.21
N LYS A 331 13.17 -18.88 0.98
CA LYS A 331 14.06 -17.70 0.88
C LYS A 331 15.53 -18.03 1.16
N GLU A 332 15.82 -19.08 1.93
CA GLU A 332 17.19 -19.54 2.20
C GLU A 332 17.85 -20.18 0.97
N ASN A 333 17.07 -20.58 -0.05
CA ASN A 333 17.53 -21.06 -1.35
C ASN A 333 17.17 -20.07 -2.49
N SER A 334 17.07 -18.78 -2.16
CA SER A 334 16.80 -17.72 -3.12
C SER A 334 17.93 -17.59 -4.16
N ILE A 335 17.56 -17.39 -5.43
CA ILE A 335 18.51 -17.01 -6.50
C ILE A 335 19.09 -15.61 -6.30
N TRP A 336 18.42 -14.76 -5.51
CA TRP A 336 18.90 -13.43 -5.17
C TRP A 336 19.86 -13.47 -3.98
N ASP A 337 21.08 -12.98 -4.20
CA ASP A 337 22.07 -12.76 -3.16
C ASP A 337 21.75 -11.47 -2.41
N GLN A 338 21.38 -11.62 -1.13
CA GLN A 338 20.92 -10.54 -0.26
C GLN A 338 21.92 -9.40 -0.08
N ARG A 339 23.21 -9.60 -0.40
CA ARG A 339 24.23 -8.53 -0.36
C ARG A 339 23.95 -7.40 -1.36
N PHE A 340 23.23 -7.69 -2.45
CA PHE A 340 22.80 -6.69 -3.43
C PHE A 340 21.48 -5.98 -3.04
N SER A 341 20.83 -6.39 -1.93
CA SER A 341 19.70 -5.65 -1.34
C SER A 341 20.13 -4.39 -0.61
N GLU A 342 21.43 -4.28 -0.28
CA GLU A 342 22.05 -3.09 0.30
C GLU A 342 22.83 -2.30 -0.77
N VAL A 343 23.14 -1.04 -0.46
CA VAL A 343 23.88 -0.15 -1.36
C VAL A 343 25.33 -0.61 -1.44
N CYS A 344 25.64 -1.32 -2.52
CA CYS A 344 26.93 -1.97 -2.76
C CYS A 344 27.74 -1.29 -3.89
N GLN A 345 27.15 -0.29 -4.55
CA GLN A 345 27.81 0.54 -5.54
C GLN A 345 28.69 1.59 -4.85
N ASP A 346 29.78 1.98 -5.51
CA ASP A 346 30.50 3.22 -5.15
C ASP A 346 29.60 4.41 -5.47
N MET A 347 29.17 5.13 -4.42
CA MET A 347 28.26 6.28 -4.50
C MET A 347 29.01 7.63 -4.52
N THR A 348 30.33 7.62 -4.67
CA THR A 348 31.21 8.82 -4.66
C THR A 348 31.52 9.38 -6.05
N LYS A 349 31.13 8.67 -7.12
CA LYS A 349 31.30 9.15 -8.51
C LYS A 349 30.30 10.26 -8.89
N PRO A 350 30.56 11.04 -9.97
CA PRO A 350 29.63 12.07 -10.45
C PRO A 350 28.23 11.53 -10.79
N LEU A 351 27.18 12.31 -10.50
CA LEU A 351 25.78 11.90 -10.65
C LEU A 351 25.39 11.39 -12.06
N ASN A 352 26.08 11.80 -13.11
CA ASN A 352 25.87 11.33 -14.49
C ASN A 352 26.40 9.90 -14.79
N GLU A 353 27.04 9.23 -13.83
CA GLU A 353 27.48 7.83 -13.97
C GLU A 353 26.45 6.80 -13.47
N TYR A 354 25.30 7.24 -12.96
CA TYR A 354 24.28 6.37 -12.37
C TYR A 354 22.99 6.34 -13.18
N TRP A 355 22.33 5.19 -13.20
CA TRP A 355 20.92 5.11 -13.54
C TRP A 355 20.08 5.57 -12.35
N ILE A 356 19.24 6.60 -12.55
CA ILE A 356 18.42 7.21 -11.51
C ILE A 356 16.97 6.78 -11.71
N ALA A 357 16.38 6.16 -10.68
CA ALA A 357 14.97 5.82 -10.66
C ALA A 357 14.11 7.06 -10.94
N SER A 358 13.35 7.02 -12.03
CA SER A 358 12.64 8.18 -12.58
C SER A 358 11.22 7.77 -12.95
N SER A 359 10.26 8.62 -12.61
CA SER A 359 8.85 8.47 -13.00
C SER A 359 8.47 9.49 -14.07
N HIS A 360 7.26 9.37 -14.62
CA HIS A 360 6.67 10.28 -15.59
C HIS A 360 5.20 10.53 -15.24
N ASN A 361 4.78 11.79 -15.16
CA ASN A 361 3.45 12.23 -14.73
C ASN A 361 2.95 11.56 -13.43
N THR A 362 3.79 11.55 -12.40
CA THR A 362 3.62 10.83 -11.12
C THR A 362 2.31 11.05 -10.38
N TYR A 363 1.68 12.21 -10.54
CA TYR A 363 0.36 12.47 -9.98
C TYR A 363 -0.68 11.47 -10.50
N LEU A 364 -0.53 10.98 -11.73
CA LEU A 364 -1.50 10.09 -12.38
C LEU A 364 -1.47 8.68 -11.79
N SER A 365 -2.63 8.29 -11.31
CA SER A 365 -2.91 6.97 -10.74
C SER A 365 -3.41 5.94 -11.78
N GLY A 366 -3.38 6.27 -13.08
CA GLY A 366 -3.92 5.48 -14.18
C GLY A 366 -3.58 6.03 -15.59
N ASP A 367 -4.57 6.10 -16.49
CA ASP A 367 -4.37 6.60 -17.86
C ASP A 367 -4.07 8.11 -17.96
N GLN A 368 -3.45 8.51 -19.07
CA GLN A 368 -2.98 9.88 -19.32
C GLN A 368 -4.09 10.91 -19.61
N PHE A 369 -5.38 10.54 -19.63
CA PHE A 369 -6.45 11.43 -20.12
C PHE A 369 -7.62 11.64 -19.14
N LYS A 370 -7.94 10.65 -18.30
CA LYS A 370 -9.08 10.68 -17.36
C LYS A 370 -8.77 10.13 -15.97
N SER A 371 -7.57 9.61 -15.69
CA SER A 371 -7.30 9.08 -14.35
C SER A 371 -7.17 10.18 -13.29
N GLU A 372 -7.34 9.80 -12.02
CA GLU A 372 -7.16 10.74 -10.92
C GLU A 372 -5.68 11.13 -10.77
N SER A 373 -5.45 12.43 -10.59
CA SER A 373 -4.27 12.99 -9.96
C SER A 373 -4.38 12.79 -8.45
N SER A 374 -3.32 12.34 -7.77
CA SER A 374 -3.37 11.98 -6.35
C SER A 374 -2.04 12.21 -5.63
N VAL A 375 -2.10 12.75 -4.41
CA VAL A 375 -0.92 12.95 -3.54
C VAL A 375 -0.31 11.62 -3.10
N GLU A 376 -1.12 10.58 -2.88
CA GLU A 376 -0.64 9.24 -2.52
C GLU A 376 0.25 8.64 -3.63
N CYS A 377 0.02 9.01 -4.90
CA CYS A 377 0.88 8.59 -5.99
C CYS A 377 2.30 9.18 -5.86
N TYR A 378 2.46 10.38 -5.29
CA TYR A 378 3.76 10.90 -4.89
C TYR A 378 4.35 10.17 -3.70
N ILE A 379 3.58 9.85 -2.66
CA ILE A 379 4.10 9.10 -1.50
C ILE A 379 4.66 7.75 -1.96
N ARG A 380 3.88 7.02 -2.77
CA ARG A 380 4.29 5.78 -3.41
C ARG A 380 5.42 5.95 -4.42
N CYS A 381 5.53 7.10 -5.06
CA CYS A 381 6.63 7.45 -5.94
C CYS A 381 7.74 8.30 -5.27
N LEU A 382 7.78 8.47 -3.96
CA LEU A 382 9.03 8.86 -3.27
C LEU A 382 9.78 7.61 -2.83
N ARG A 383 9.05 6.51 -2.84
CA ARG A 383 9.53 5.17 -3.17
C ARG A 383 9.79 5.02 -4.73
N SER A 384 9.86 6.13 -5.54
CA SER A 384 10.22 6.28 -7.01
C SER A 384 10.68 7.71 -7.54
N GLY A 385 9.89 8.54 -8.30
CA GLY A 385 10.19 9.99 -8.61
C GLY A 385 9.06 10.91 -9.20
N CYS A 386 9.38 12.11 -9.78
CA CYS A 386 8.67 13.10 -10.71
C CYS A 386 7.42 13.99 -10.35
N LEU A 387 7.17 15.13 -11.07
CA LEU A 387 6.16 16.24 -10.90
C LEU A 387 5.65 16.93 -12.22
N ASP A 388 4.53 17.72 -12.19
CA ASP A 388 3.98 18.65 -13.25
C ASP A 388 3.16 19.80 -12.57
N CYS A 389 3.06 21.03 -13.12
CA CYS A 389 2.48 22.21 -12.44
C CYS A 389 1.79 23.25 -13.36
N TRP A 390 0.61 23.74 -12.93
CA TRP A 390 -0.30 24.64 -13.64
C TRP A 390 -0.89 25.74 -12.73
N ASP A 391 -1.36 26.86 -13.30
CA ASP A 391 -2.06 27.92 -12.54
C ASP A 391 -3.42 27.43 -12.00
N GLY A 392 -3.74 27.72 -10.73
CA GLY A 392 -5.06 27.48 -10.15
C GLY A 392 -5.93 28.74 -10.01
N PRO A 393 -7.25 28.58 -9.80
CA PRO A 393 -8.23 29.67 -9.81
C PRO A 393 -8.02 30.68 -8.68
N ASP A 394 -7.64 30.22 -7.49
CA ASP A 394 -7.44 31.07 -6.31
C ASP A 394 -6.05 31.74 -6.25
N GLY A 395 -5.31 31.75 -7.37
CA GLY A 395 -3.92 32.21 -7.42
C GLY A 395 -2.91 31.29 -6.73
N LYS A 396 -3.32 30.06 -6.38
CA LYS A 396 -2.46 28.97 -5.87
C LYS A 396 -2.21 27.94 -7.00
N PRO A 397 -0.99 27.41 -7.18
CA PRO A 397 -0.72 26.44 -8.23
C PRO A 397 -1.41 25.08 -7.98
N LEU A 398 -1.77 24.41 -9.08
CA LEU A 398 -2.35 23.07 -9.13
C LEU A 398 -1.44 22.11 -9.90
N ILE A 399 -1.67 20.81 -9.71
CA ILE A 399 -0.97 19.71 -10.39
C ILE A 399 -2.03 18.83 -11.05
N TYR A 400 -1.95 18.69 -12.38
CA TYR A 400 -2.79 17.85 -13.24
C TYR A 400 -2.22 17.81 -14.66
N HIS A 401 -2.74 16.95 -15.53
CA HIS A 401 -2.29 16.89 -16.93
C HIS A 401 -3.07 17.92 -17.77
N GLY A 402 -2.38 18.95 -18.24
CA GLY A 402 -2.96 20.07 -18.99
C GLY A 402 -3.86 19.65 -20.16
N ARG A 403 -4.98 20.37 -20.33
CA ARG A 403 -5.96 20.15 -21.42
C ARG A 403 -6.57 18.73 -21.48
N THR A 404 -6.53 17.98 -20.37
CA THR A 404 -7.21 16.67 -20.23
C THR A 404 -8.37 16.71 -19.22
N LEU A 405 -8.91 15.55 -18.85
CA LEU A 405 -9.96 15.38 -17.85
C LEU A 405 -9.46 14.78 -16.52
N THR A 406 -8.14 14.76 -16.29
CA THR A 406 -7.56 14.32 -15.01
C THR A 406 -7.97 15.26 -13.88
N THR A 407 -8.15 14.74 -12.66
CA THR A 407 -8.45 15.58 -11.47
C THR A 407 -7.26 16.51 -11.15
N ARG A 408 -7.42 17.44 -10.20
CA ARG A 408 -6.39 18.41 -9.82
C ARG A 408 -6.11 18.33 -8.34
N ILE A 409 -4.84 18.37 -7.96
CA ILE A 409 -4.38 18.43 -6.56
C ILE A 409 -3.59 19.72 -6.35
N HIS A 410 -3.51 20.24 -5.11
CA HIS A 410 -2.77 21.47 -4.86
C HIS A 410 -1.26 21.23 -4.81
N PHE A 411 -0.51 22.21 -5.30
CA PHE A 411 0.95 22.17 -5.31
C PHE A 411 1.56 22.09 -3.88
N VAL A 412 0.98 22.79 -2.91
CA VAL A 412 1.51 22.84 -1.52
C VAL A 412 1.47 21.45 -0.87
N ASP A 413 0.38 20.73 -1.06
CA ASP A 413 0.11 19.43 -0.44
C ASP A 413 1.09 18.38 -0.97
N VAL A 414 1.40 18.43 -2.27
CA VAL A 414 2.42 17.59 -2.91
C VAL A 414 3.83 17.92 -2.41
N ILE A 415 4.18 19.20 -2.22
CA ILE A 415 5.47 19.60 -1.65
C ILE A 415 5.62 19.18 -0.18
N LEU A 416 4.53 19.21 0.61
CA LEU A 416 4.50 18.66 1.97
C LEU A 416 4.69 17.14 1.97
N ALA A 417 3.97 16.40 1.13
CA ALA A 417 4.16 14.95 0.98
C ALA A 417 5.60 14.61 0.56
N ILE A 418 6.20 15.38 -0.35
CA ILE A 418 7.62 15.24 -0.72
C ILE A 418 8.53 15.44 0.50
N LYS A 419 8.33 16.50 1.31
CA LYS A 419 9.14 16.73 2.51
C LYS A 419 9.11 15.54 3.47
N HIS A 420 7.93 14.95 3.69
CA HIS A 420 7.77 13.86 4.65
C HIS A 420 8.32 12.53 4.15
N HIS A 421 8.16 12.20 2.86
CA HIS A 421 8.43 10.85 2.35
C HIS A 421 9.71 10.72 1.50
N ALA A 422 10.34 11.82 1.06
CA ALA A 422 11.50 11.81 0.14
C ALA A 422 12.67 10.92 0.57
N PHE A 423 12.90 10.75 1.87
CA PHE A 423 14.08 10.06 2.40
C PHE A 423 13.76 8.90 3.36
N GLU A 424 12.50 8.41 3.37
CA GLU A 424 12.10 7.26 4.22
C GLU A 424 12.80 5.96 3.86
N VAL A 425 13.08 5.75 2.57
CA VAL A 425 13.58 4.48 2.01
C VAL A 425 14.98 4.60 1.38
N SER A 426 15.50 5.81 1.23
CA SER A 426 16.80 6.09 0.62
C SER A 426 17.33 7.45 1.10
N PRO A 427 18.62 7.58 1.48
CA PRO A 427 19.21 8.86 1.85
C PRO A 427 19.65 9.70 0.63
N TYR A 428 19.62 9.15 -0.58
CA TYR A 428 20.18 9.76 -1.80
C TYR A 428 19.26 10.84 -2.41
N PRO A 429 19.78 11.77 -3.22
CA PRO A 429 19.03 12.96 -3.65
C PRO A 429 17.76 12.66 -4.46
N VAL A 430 16.74 13.51 -4.26
CA VAL A 430 15.49 13.51 -5.03
C VAL A 430 15.51 14.66 -6.03
N ILE A 431 15.28 14.35 -7.31
CA ILE A 431 15.21 15.36 -8.38
C ILE A 431 13.75 15.65 -8.73
N LEU A 432 13.32 16.88 -8.47
CA LEU A 432 12.02 17.41 -8.84
C LEU A 432 12.12 18.02 -10.25
N SER A 433 11.76 17.23 -11.26
CA SER A 433 11.54 17.72 -12.62
C SER A 433 10.22 18.47 -12.66
N ILE A 434 10.27 19.79 -12.83
CA ILE A 434 9.08 20.65 -12.88
C ILE A 434 8.81 21.07 -14.32
N GLU A 435 7.74 20.54 -14.89
CA GLU A 435 7.06 21.18 -16.01
C GLU A 435 6.22 22.33 -15.45
N ASN A 436 6.34 23.53 -16.02
CA ASN A 436 5.82 24.75 -15.41
C ASN A 436 5.07 25.60 -16.44
N HIS A 437 3.76 25.69 -16.23
CA HIS A 437 2.82 26.49 -17.01
C HIS A 437 2.24 27.66 -16.19
N CYS A 438 2.82 27.97 -15.03
CA CYS A 438 2.32 28.97 -14.11
C CYS A 438 2.74 30.41 -14.49
N SER A 439 1.88 31.38 -14.19
CA SER A 439 2.19 32.82 -14.27
C SER A 439 3.30 33.23 -13.29
N ILE A 440 4.04 34.31 -13.58
CA ILE A 440 5.16 34.79 -12.74
C ILE A 440 4.76 35.01 -11.26
N LYS A 441 3.50 35.40 -11.00
CA LYS A 441 2.96 35.53 -9.63
C LYS A 441 2.90 34.18 -8.91
N GLN A 442 2.39 33.15 -9.58
CA GLN A 442 2.32 31.79 -9.05
C GLN A 442 3.70 31.11 -9.02
N GLN A 443 4.62 31.40 -9.94
CA GLN A 443 6.01 30.94 -9.86
C GLN A 443 6.74 31.48 -8.62
N LYS A 444 6.53 32.76 -8.26
CA LYS A 444 7.05 33.33 -7.00
C LYS A 444 6.45 32.64 -5.77
N PHE A 445 5.17 32.28 -5.82
CA PHE A 445 4.51 31.49 -4.78
C PHE A 445 5.16 30.09 -4.65
N MET A 446 5.32 29.36 -5.76
CA MET A 446 5.99 28.05 -5.79
C MET A 446 7.39 28.11 -5.16
N ALA A 447 8.21 29.07 -5.60
CA ALA A 447 9.58 29.23 -5.10
C ALA A 447 9.60 29.54 -3.59
N LYS A 448 8.73 30.44 -3.11
CA LYS A 448 8.59 30.75 -1.68
C LYS A 448 8.26 29.49 -0.87
N PHE A 449 7.23 28.76 -1.28
CA PHE A 449 6.76 27.58 -0.55
C PHE A 449 7.76 26.41 -0.59
N MET A 450 8.50 26.21 -1.70
CA MET A 450 9.60 25.23 -1.71
C MET A 450 10.69 25.58 -0.70
N ILE A 451 11.09 26.86 -0.61
CA ILE A 451 12.12 27.31 0.34
C ILE A 451 11.63 27.14 1.79
N GLU A 452 10.41 27.57 2.09
CA GLU A 452 9.84 27.50 3.44
C GLU A 452 9.55 26.05 3.89
N ILE A 453 9.03 25.20 2.99
CA ILE A 453 8.66 23.82 3.33
C ILE A 453 9.91 22.93 3.39
N PHE A 454 10.72 22.89 2.34
CA PHE A 454 11.89 21.99 2.29
C PHE A 454 13.06 22.47 3.17
N GLY A 455 13.21 23.78 3.39
CA GLY A 455 14.28 24.34 4.20
C GLY A 455 15.67 23.83 3.75
N ASP A 456 16.44 23.30 4.69
CA ASP A 456 17.79 22.77 4.44
C ASP A 456 17.84 21.54 3.51
N LEU A 457 16.71 20.87 3.26
CA LEU A 457 16.64 19.80 2.26
C LEU A 457 16.78 20.37 0.84
N LEU A 458 16.39 21.63 0.60
CA LEU A 458 16.45 22.23 -0.74
C LEU A 458 17.90 22.61 -1.12
N LEU A 459 18.39 22.09 -2.25
CA LEU A 459 19.68 22.50 -2.80
C LEU A 459 19.56 23.89 -3.47
N THR A 460 19.86 24.95 -2.70
CA THR A 460 19.78 26.35 -3.15
C THR A 460 21.09 26.93 -3.68
N LYS A 461 22.22 26.24 -3.49
CA LYS A 461 23.58 26.64 -3.89
C LYS A 461 24.35 25.42 -4.44
N PRO A 462 25.38 25.62 -5.30
CA PRO A 462 26.33 24.55 -5.65
C PRO A 462 26.97 23.96 -4.39
N VAL A 463 27.38 22.69 -4.44
CA VAL A 463 28.02 22.01 -3.31
C VAL A 463 29.45 22.54 -3.12
N CYS A 464 30.14 22.84 -4.22
CA CYS A 464 31.41 23.54 -4.26
C CYS A 464 31.40 24.60 -5.38
N PRO A 465 31.86 25.85 -5.13
CA PRO A 465 31.90 26.91 -6.16
C PRO A 465 32.80 26.62 -7.37
N THR A 466 33.72 25.65 -7.26
CA THR A 466 34.70 25.29 -8.30
C THR A 466 34.50 23.88 -8.84
N GLU A 467 33.25 23.39 -8.86
CA GLU A 467 32.87 22.10 -9.45
C GLU A 467 33.26 22.02 -10.95
N THR A 468 34.09 21.02 -11.29
CA THR A 468 34.43 20.65 -12.68
C THR A 468 33.61 19.49 -13.22
N CYS A 469 32.84 18.83 -12.36
CA CYS A 469 31.92 17.73 -12.67
C CYS A 469 30.68 17.84 -11.76
N LEU A 470 29.63 17.08 -12.06
CA LEU A 470 28.47 17.00 -11.15
C LEU A 470 28.88 16.42 -9.79
N PRO A 471 28.30 16.90 -8.67
CA PRO A 471 28.48 16.28 -7.36
C PRO A 471 28.02 14.82 -7.36
N SER A 472 28.54 14.03 -6.43
CA SER A 472 28.16 12.64 -6.25
C SER A 472 26.84 12.46 -5.48
N PRO A 473 26.15 11.31 -5.62
CA PRO A 473 25.04 10.95 -4.74
C PRO A 473 25.37 11.07 -3.25
N GLU A 474 26.60 10.72 -2.85
CA GLU A 474 27.07 10.83 -1.45
C GLU A 474 27.08 12.29 -0.96
N GLN A 475 27.62 13.22 -1.78
CA GLN A 475 27.64 14.65 -1.46
C GLN A 475 26.25 15.31 -1.44
N LEU A 476 25.26 14.65 -2.07
CA LEU A 476 23.91 15.14 -2.24
C LEU A 476 22.88 14.43 -1.35
N LYS A 477 23.34 13.66 -0.35
CA LYS A 477 22.44 12.99 0.61
C LYS A 477 21.49 13.99 1.28
N PHE A 478 20.23 13.58 1.40
CA PHE A 478 19.11 14.36 1.94
C PHE A 478 18.87 15.70 1.21
N LYS A 479 19.24 15.80 -0.08
CA LYS A 479 18.99 16.99 -0.91
C LYS A 479 17.88 16.78 -1.95
N ILE A 480 17.04 17.80 -2.07
CA ILE A 480 15.99 17.96 -3.06
C ILE A 480 16.51 18.96 -4.11
N ILE A 481 16.57 18.52 -5.36
CA ILE A 481 17.15 19.26 -6.48
C ILE A 481 16.02 19.67 -7.44
N ILE A 482 15.94 20.96 -7.76
CA ILE A 482 14.93 21.47 -8.70
C ILE A 482 15.49 21.48 -10.14
N LYS A 483 14.93 20.62 -11.00
CA LYS A 483 15.14 20.68 -12.46
C LYS A 483 14.02 21.53 -13.06
N HIS A 484 14.36 22.76 -13.41
CA HIS A 484 13.47 23.74 -14.04
C HIS A 484 14.21 24.58 -15.09
N LYS A 485 13.48 25.23 -16.02
CA LYS A 485 14.06 26.18 -16.99
C LYS A 485 14.79 27.32 -16.24
N LYS A 486 16.09 27.51 -16.49
CA LYS A 486 16.91 28.60 -15.92
C LYS A 486 17.10 29.69 -16.98
N ARG A 487 16.82 30.94 -16.61
CA ARG A 487 17.05 32.11 -17.49
C ARG A 487 18.53 32.45 -17.57
N ARG A 488 18.98 32.99 -18.71
CA ARG A 488 20.34 33.56 -18.83
C ARG A 488 20.38 34.90 -18.11
N ILE A 489 21.53 35.23 -17.51
CA ILE A 489 21.70 36.45 -16.70
C ILE A 489 21.47 37.71 -17.55
N GLU A 490 21.78 37.65 -18.85
CA GLU A 490 21.60 38.73 -19.83
C GLU A 490 20.12 39.09 -20.08
N ASP A 491 19.20 38.12 -19.96
CA ASP A 491 17.75 38.34 -20.18
C ASP A 491 17.08 39.11 -19.03
N SER A 492 17.78 39.31 -17.90
CA SER A 492 17.26 40.03 -16.73
C SER A 492 16.92 41.49 -17.03
N PHE A 493 17.63 42.10 -17.99
CA PHE A 493 17.58 43.54 -18.28
C PHE A 493 16.59 43.93 -19.38
N LYS A 494 15.98 42.97 -20.10
CA LYS A 494 15.02 43.26 -21.19
C LYS A 494 13.57 43.37 -20.73
N ILE A 495 13.24 42.97 -19.50
CA ILE A 495 11.85 42.83 -19.02
C ILE A 495 11.28 44.16 -18.50
N PHE A 496 11.11 45.12 -19.41
CA PHE A 496 10.12 46.19 -19.24
C PHE A 496 9.29 46.44 -20.52
N ARG A 497 9.56 45.70 -21.61
CA ARG A 497 8.77 45.72 -22.83
C ARG A 497 8.64 44.30 -23.38
N GLU A 498 7.38 43.88 -23.54
CA GLU A 498 6.83 42.66 -24.17
C GLU A 498 6.01 41.80 -23.18
N ASN A 499 4.78 42.25 -22.97
CA ASN A 499 3.66 41.38 -22.61
C ASN A 499 3.09 40.76 -23.90
N GLU A 500 2.49 39.57 -23.76
CA GLU A 500 1.52 38.97 -24.68
C GLU A 500 1.98 38.72 -26.13
N LEU A 501 2.35 37.47 -26.46
CA LEU A 501 1.48 36.52 -27.18
C LEU A 501 2.20 35.21 -27.60
N ASN A 502 1.38 34.14 -27.67
CA ASN A 502 1.53 32.91 -28.45
C ASN A 502 2.67 31.92 -28.18
N GLU A 503 2.28 30.66 -27.93
CA GLU A 503 2.71 29.55 -28.78
C GLU A 503 1.60 28.47 -28.90
N TYR A 504 1.47 27.88 -30.08
CA TYR A 504 0.39 26.93 -30.42
C TYR A 504 0.75 25.49 -30.01
N GLN A 505 -0.23 24.76 -29.48
CA GLN A 505 -0.23 23.29 -29.47
C GLN A 505 -1.63 22.80 -29.83
N ASN A 506 -1.71 21.90 -30.82
CA ASN A 506 -2.91 21.63 -31.60
C ASN A 506 -3.93 20.73 -30.88
N SER A 507 -4.99 21.34 -30.33
CA SER A 507 -6.26 20.66 -30.04
C SER A 507 -7.36 21.71 -29.90
N ILE A 508 -8.39 21.69 -30.76
CA ILE A 508 -9.36 22.79 -30.84
C ILE A 508 -10.44 22.71 -29.74
N LYS A 509 -10.98 21.52 -29.43
CA LYS A 509 -11.91 21.28 -28.31
C LYS A 509 -11.82 19.84 -27.78
N TYR A 510 -12.11 19.66 -26.50
CA TYR A 510 -12.31 18.36 -25.83
C TYR A 510 -13.58 18.41 -24.96
N GLY A 511 -14.30 17.28 -24.86
CA GLY A 511 -15.56 17.25 -24.10
C GLY A 511 -16.27 15.89 -24.13
N HIS A 512 -17.38 15.81 -23.39
CA HIS A 512 -18.27 14.64 -23.40
C HIS A 512 -19.39 14.82 -24.43
N LEU A 513 -19.49 13.91 -25.39
CA LEU A 513 -20.67 13.74 -26.23
C LEU A 513 -21.42 12.48 -25.79
N LEU A 514 -22.74 12.63 -25.60
CA LEU A 514 -23.67 11.53 -25.39
C LEU A 514 -24.23 11.13 -26.77
N MET A 515 -23.78 10.00 -27.30
CA MET A 515 -24.36 9.42 -28.52
C MET A 515 -25.44 8.41 -28.13
N PHE A 516 -26.58 8.49 -28.79
CA PHE A 516 -27.66 7.51 -28.63
C PHE A 516 -27.42 6.32 -29.57
N ASN A 517 -27.33 5.11 -29.04
CA ASN A 517 -27.38 3.90 -29.84
C ASN A 517 -28.86 3.48 -29.99
N PRO A 518 -29.46 3.61 -31.20
CA PRO A 518 -30.87 3.31 -31.39
C PRO A 518 -31.21 1.82 -31.25
N SER A 519 -30.24 0.91 -31.43
CA SER A 519 -30.43 -0.54 -31.36
C SER A 519 -30.66 -1.03 -29.93
N GLU A 520 -29.92 -0.47 -28.97
CA GLU A 520 -29.97 -0.88 -27.56
C GLU A 520 -30.79 0.08 -26.69
N LYS A 521 -31.23 1.22 -27.24
CA LYS A 521 -31.81 2.37 -26.51
C LYS A 521 -30.91 2.94 -25.39
N VAL A 522 -29.64 2.55 -25.37
CA VAL A 522 -28.64 3.00 -24.38
C VAL A 522 -27.89 4.22 -24.95
N ARG A 523 -27.63 5.20 -24.07
CA ARG A 523 -26.73 6.32 -24.37
C ARG A 523 -25.30 5.88 -24.11
N PHE A 524 -24.46 5.91 -25.13
CA PHE A 524 -23.03 5.64 -25.05
C PHE A 524 -22.25 6.95 -25.05
N SER A 525 -21.27 7.08 -24.16
CA SER A 525 -20.31 8.18 -24.24
C SER A 525 -19.26 7.81 -25.28
N LEU A 526 -19.37 8.40 -26.48
CA LEU A 526 -18.36 8.25 -27.51
C LEU A 526 -17.27 9.32 -27.32
N ARG A 527 -16.01 8.88 -27.37
CA ARG A 527 -14.84 9.75 -27.17
C ARG A 527 -14.30 10.12 -28.55
N LEU A 528 -14.47 11.37 -28.96
CA LEU A 528 -13.89 11.90 -30.19
C LEU A 528 -12.60 12.66 -29.89
N LEU A 529 -11.54 12.30 -30.59
CA LEU A 529 -10.31 13.07 -30.73
C LEU A 529 -10.39 13.75 -32.10
N VAL A 530 -10.61 15.06 -32.14
CA VAL A 530 -10.53 15.82 -33.41
C VAL A 530 -9.12 16.37 -33.50
N VAL A 531 -8.34 15.78 -34.42
CA VAL A 531 -6.99 16.19 -34.80
C VAL A 531 -7.08 16.70 -36.24
N ASP A 532 -6.40 17.81 -36.53
CA ASP A 532 -6.07 18.20 -37.92
C ASP A 532 -4.84 17.42 -38.40
#